data_AF-A0A1G4S2T9-F1
#
_entry.id   AF-A0A1G4S2T9-F1
#
_cell.length_a   1.000
_cell.length_b   1.000
_cell.length_c   1.000
_cell.angle_alpha   90.00
_cell.angle_beta   90.00
_cell.angle_gamma   90.00
#
_symmetry.space_group_name_H-M   'P 1'
#
loop_
_entity.id
_entity.type
_entity.pdbx_description
1 polymer ?
#
loop_
_entity_poly.entity_id
_entity_poly.type
_entity_poly.pdbx_seq_one_letter_code
_entity_poly.pdbx_strand_id
1 'polypeptide(L)'
;MIQITANVIDFIAAMVQVGSGVIRRKTRILFVQILQLLMQAVSMLLLGGITGAINNVLSCFRNFLCYKEKLSATWKGIFITASIGTTVLFNRQGLLGVIPAAVCTIYILLMDVEDPIRFKTLVTVTFIPWIFYHFMLGSYTGAIFDVLSVITNAYALYNMIKEKNAVPAT
;
A
#
# COMPACT_ATOMS: atom_id res chain seq x y z
N MET A 1 2.30 7.92 -25.77
CA MET A 1 3.62 8.02 -25.11
C MET A 1 3.51 8.09 -23.59
N ILE A 2 2.72 9.01 -23.01
CA ILE A 2 2.61 9.20 -21.54
C ILE A 2 2.18 7.92 -20.80
N GLN A 3 1.23 7.14 -21.33
CA GLN A 3 0.79 5.87 -20.72
C GLN A 3 1.89 4.80 -20.64
N ILE A 4 2.77 4.72 -21.64
CA ILE A 4 3.86 3.73 -21.64
C ILE A 4 4.87 4.10 -20.55
N THR A 5 5.22 5.38 -20.43
CA THR A 5 6.11 5.87 -19.37
C THR A 5 5.52 5.62 -17.99
N ALA A 6 4.23 5.87 -17.80
CA ALA A 6 3.55 5.58 -16.54
C ALA A 6 3.61 4.09 -16.18
N ASN A 7 3.30 3.19 -17.13
CA ASN A 7 3.35 1.75 -16.91
C ASN A 7 4.77 1.23 -16.61
N VAL A 8 5.82 1.85 -17.19
CA VAL A 8 7.22 1.51 -16.86
C VAL A 8 7.56 1.94 -15.43
N ILE A 9 7.15 3.14 -15.01
CA ILE A 9 7.35 3.61 -13.63
C ILE A 9 6.59 2.70 -12.66
N ASP A 10 5.34 2.36 -12.98
CA ASP A 10 4.54 1.45 -12.14
C ASP A 10 5.15 0.05 -12.08
N PHE A 11 5.71 -0.44 -13.18
CA PHE A 11 6.41 -1.72 -13.21
C PHE A 11 7.61 -1.72 -12.24
N ILE A 12 8.43 -0.66 -12.25
CA ILE A 12 9.56 -0.53 -11.31
C ILE A 12 9.05 -0.44 -9.87
N ALA A 13 7.99 0.35 -9.63
CA ALA A 13 7.36 0.46 -8.31
C ALA A 13 6.88 -0.91 -7.80
N ALA A 14 6.26 -1.68 -8.68
CA ALA A 14 5.67 -2.97 -8.36
C ALA A 14 6.74 -4.07 -8.20
N MET A 15 7.89 -3.98 -8.87
CA MET A 15 9.06 -4.82 -8.54
C MET A 15 9.57 -4.56 -7.11
N VAL A 16 9.69 -3.29 -6.72
CA VAL A 16 10.09 -2.92 -5.36
C VAL A 16 9.06 -3.41 -4.34
N GLN A 17 7.78 -3.38 -4.69
CA GLN A 17 6.67 -3.92 -3.91
C GLN A 17 6.80 -5.43 -3.66
N VAL A 18 7.02 -6.22 -4.72
CA VAL A 18 7.20 -7.67 -4.60
C VAL A 18 8.42 -7.99 -3.74
N GLY A 19 9.51 -7.22 -3.89
CA GLY A 19 10.68 -7.32 -3.02
C GLY A 19 10.37 -7.10 -1.54
N SER A 20 9.43 -6.20 -1.21
CA SER A 20 8.97 -5.98 0.16
C SER A 20 8.32 -7.22 0.78
N GLY A 21 7.72 -8.10 -0.04
CA GLY A 21 7.07 -9.33 0.38
C GLY A 21 8.02 -10.35 1.01
N VAL A 22 9.31 -10.30 0.67
CA VAL A 22 10.34 -11.18 1.25
C VAL A 22 10.80 -10.66 2.62
N ILE A 23 10.65 -9.37 2.88
CA ILE A 23 11.11 -8.72 4.11
C ILE A 23 10.19 -9.10 5.28
N ARG A 24 10.80 -9.45 6.43
CA ARG A 24 10.07 -9.81 7.66
C ARG A 24 10.05 -8.71 8.72
N ARG A 25 10.95 -7.72 8.63
CA ARG A 25 11.04 -6.60 9.60
C ARG A 25 10.09 -5.46 9.22
N LYS A 26 9.17 -5.11 10.13
CA LYS A 26 8.18 -4.01 9.98
C LYS A 26 8.81 -2.69 9.49
N THR A 27 9.89 -2.24 10.14
CA THR A 27 10.57 -0.98 9.78
C THR A 27 11.12 -0.97 8.35
N ARG A 28 11.68 -2.10 7.89
CA ARG A 28 12.17 -2.23 6.50
C ARG A 28 11.02 -2.32 5.50
N ILE A 29 9.93 -3.01 5.84
CA ILE A 29 8.71 -3.06 5.01
C ILE A 29 8.18 -1.63 4.80
N LEU A 30 8.06 -0.84 5.88
CA LEU A 30 7.59 0.54 5.81
C LEU A 30 8.48 1.40 4.92
N PHE A 31 9.81 1.29 5.04
CA PHE A 31 10.74 2.05 4.21
C PHE A 31 10.62 1.69 2.71
N VAL A 32 10.54 0.40 2.38
CA VAL A 32 10.36 -0.05 0.99
C VAL A 32 9.01 0.39 0.43
N GLN A 33 7.94 0.35 1.25
CA GLN A 33 6.64 0.87 0.86
C GLN A 33 6.66 2.37 0.59
N ILE A 34 7.43 3.18 1.33
CA ILE A 34 7.55 4.61 1.05
C ILE A 34 8.12 4.82 -0.36
N LEU A 35 9.18 4.11 -0.73
CA LEU A 35 9.77 4.20 -2.07
C LEU A 35 8.79 3.75 -3.15
N GLN A 36 8.13 2.60 -2.95
CA GLN A 36 7.08 2.09 -3.84
C GLN A 36 5.97 3.12 -4.04
N LEU A 37 5.36 3.61 -2.96
CA LEU A 37 4.21 4.50 -3.00
C LEU A 37 4.52 5.84 -3.67
N LEU A 38 5.75 6.36 -3.55
CA LEU A 38 6.17 7.57 -4.27
C LEU A 38 6.20 7.33 -5.78
N MET A 39 6.83 6.23 -6.22
CA MET A 39 6.88 5.88 -7.64
C MET A 39 5.48 5.62 -8.21
N GLN A 40 4.63 4.93 -7.44
CA GLN A 40 3.26 4.62 -7.83
C GLN A 40 2.37 5.86 -7.85
N ALA A 41 2.59 6.84 -6.96
CA ALA A 41 1.91 8.13 -7.01
C ALA A 41 2.22 8.89 -8.31
N VAL A 42 3.48 8.92 -8.73
CA VAL A 42 3.89 9.55 -10.00
C VAL A 42 3.24 8.82 -11.18
N SER A 43 3.29 7.49 -11.22
CA SER A 43 2.62 6.71 -12.27
C SER A 43 1.12 7.00 -12.33
N MET A 44 0.43 6.99 -11.18
CA MET A 44 -1.00 7.27 -11.12
C MET A 44 -1.36 8.67 -11.59
N LEU A 45 -0.57 9.70 -11.27
CA LEU A 45 -0.81 11.04 -11.81
C LEU A 45 -0.76 11.05 -13.35
N LEU A 46 0.19 10.33 -13.93
CA LEU A 46 0.34 10.22 -15.39
C LEU A 46 -0.79 9.43 -16.06
N LEU A 47 -1.42 8.49 -15.35
CA LEU A 47 -2.58 7.74 -15.81
C LEU A 47 -3.93 8.45 -15.56
N GLY A 48 -3.92 9.64 -14.93
CA GLY A 48 -5.15 10.36 -14.55
C GLY A 48 -5.77 9.89 -13.23
N GLY A 49 -5.06 9.01 -12.51
CA GLY A 49 -5.32 8.43 -11.19
C GLY A 49 -5.21 9.38 -9.99
N ILE A 50 -5.74 10.61 -10.08
CA ILE A 50 -5.45 11.69 -9.10
C ILE A 50 -5.74 11.28 -7.64
N THR A 51 -6.88 10.65 -7.38
CA THR A 51 -7.26 10.18 -6.04
C THR A 51 -6.33 9.09 -5.51
N GLY A 52 -5.90 8.17 -6.37
CA GLY A 52 -4.90 7.15 -6.04
C GLY A 52 -3.53 7.76 -5.72
N ALA A 53 -3.10 8.73 -6.53
CA ALA A 53 -1.83 9.42 -6.32
C ALA A 53 -1.79 10.17 -4.98
N ILE A 54 -2.83 10.94 -4.66
CA ILE A 54 -2.92 11.67 -3.39
C ILE A 54 -2.88 10.68 -2.21
N ASN A 55 -3.67 9.61 -2.27
CA ASN A 55 -3.70 8.60 -1.21
C ASN A 55 -2.36 7.84 -1.08
N ASN A 56 -1.64 7.63 -2.17
CA ASN A 56 -0.29 7.06 -2.12
C ASN A 56 0.71 8.01 -1.45
N VAL A 57 0.65 9.31 -1.74
CA VAL A 57 1.49 10.32 -1.04
C VAL A 57 1.13 10.38 0.46
N LEU A 58 -0.15 10.42 0.81
CA LEU A 58 -0.58 10.37 2.22
C LEU A 58 -0.09 9.08 2.90
N SER A 59 -0.11 7.96 2.17
CA SER A 59 0.40 6.68 2.65
C SER A 59 1.92 6.67 2.82
N CYS A 60 2.69 7.42 2.02
CA CYS A 60 4.11 7.64 2.28
C CYS A 60 4.32 8.38 3.61
N PHE A 61 3.61 9.49 3.83
CA PHE A 61 3.76 10.30 5.03
C PHE A 61 3.40 9.51 6.30
N ARG A 62 2.30 8.75 6.30
CA ARG A 62 1.94 7.91 7.44
C ARG A 62 2.96 6.80 7.68
N ASN A 63 3.48 6.17 6.61
CA ASN A 63 4.47 5.10 6.74
C ASN A 63 5.78 5.65 7.32
N PHE A 64 6.16 6.87 6.95
CA PHE A 64 7.31 7.58 7.52
C PHE A 64 7.11 7.92 9.01
N LEU A 65 5.93 8.41 9.39
CA LEU A 65 5.60 8.68 10.80
C LEU A 65 5.56 7.41 11.64
N CYS A 66 5.03 6.31 11.10
CA CYS A 66 5.04 5.00 11.74
C CYS A 66 6.46 4.44 11.86
N TYR A 67 7.30 4.62 10.84
CA TYR A 67 8.72 4.27 10.89
C TYR A 67 9.47 5.01 12.00
N LYS A 68 9.12 6.28 12.27
CA LYS A 68 9.68 7.07 13.38
C LYS A 68 9.01 6.82 14.73
N GLU A 69 8.05 5.90 14.83
CA GLU A 69 7.26 5.62 16.04
C GLU A 69 6.52 6.86 16.58
N LYS A 70 6.26 7.87 15.73
CA LYS A 70 5.57 9.12 16.08
C LYS A 70 4.09 9.14 15.71
N LEU A 71 3.54 8.00 15.32
CA LEU A 71 2.17 7.89 14.85
C LEU A 71 1.18 7.91 16.02
N SER A 72 0.82 9.09 16.49
CA SER A 72 -0.24 9.26 17.49
C SER A 72 -1.64 9.12 16.87
N ALA A 73 -2.65 8.88 17.72
CA ALA A 73 -4.06 8.84 17.31
C ALA A 73 -4.50 10.14 16.61
N THR A 74 -3.94 11.29 17.01
CA THR A 74 -4.17 12.59 16.36
C THR A 74 -3.71 12.60 14.90
N TRP A 75 -2.51 12.09 14.63
CA TRP A 75 -2.01 11.99 13.25
C TRP A 75 -2.86 11.05 12.40
N LYS A 76 -3.35 9.94 12.98
CA LYS A 76 -4.28 9.04 12.29
C LYS A 76 -5.56 9.77 11.87
N GLY A 77 -6.16 10.55 12.77
CA GLY A 77 -7.35 11.35 12.46
C GLY A 77 -7.10 12.37 11.34
N ILE A 78 -5.93 13.02 11.34
CA ILE A 78 -5.53 13.96 10.28
C ILE A 78 -5.42 13.22 8.93
N PHE A 79 -4.75 12.07 8.88
CA PHE A 79 -4.60 11.33 7.62
C PHE A 79 -5.91 10.79 7.07
N ILE A 80 -6.81 10.31 7.94
CA ILE A 80 -8.14 9.85 7.53
C ILE A 80 -8.95 11.03 6.99
N THR A 81 -8.97 12.15 7.70
CA THR A 81 -9.70 13.36 7.27
C THR A 81 -9.12 13.89 5.96
N ALA A 82 -7.80 13.91 5.81
CA ALA A 82 -7.14 14.31 4.56
C ALA A 82 -7.45 13.33 3.42
N SER A 83 -7.42 12.02 3.65
CA SER A 83 -7.73 11.00 2.65
C SER A 83 -9.17 11.13 2.15
N ILE A 84 -10.14 11.23 3.07
CA ILE A 84 -11.55 11.39 2.73
C ILE A 84 -11.79 12.75 2.08
N GLY A 85 -11.29 13.84 2.67
CA GLY A 85 -11.49 15.21 2.17
C GLY A 85 -10.92 15.41 0.77
N THR A 86 -9.69 14.95 0.51
CA THR A 86 -9.10 15.01 -0.83
C THR A 86 -9.84 14.13 -1.83
N THR A 87 -10.36 12.99 -1.39
CA THR A 87 -11.21 12.16 -2.25
C THR A 87 -12.50 12.89 -2.59
N VAL A 88 -13.22 13.48 -1.63
CA VAL A 88 -14.45 14.25 -1.92
C VAL A 88 -14.18 15.44 -2.87
N LEU A 89 -13.04 16.12 -2.71
CA LEU A 89 -12.70 17.31 -3.51
C LEU A 89 -12.19 16.99 -4.92
N PHE A 90 -11.36 15.96 -5.07
CA PHE A 90 -10.64 15.67 -6.32
C PHE A 90 -11.15 14.42 -7.05
N ASN A 91 -12.14 13.72 -6.51
CA ASN A 91 -12.69 12.55 -7.17
C ASN A 91 -13.48 12.90 -8.43
N ARG A 92 -12.79 12.76 -9.57
CA ARG A 92 -13.37 12.83 -10.90
C ARG A 92 -13.69 11.45 -11.48
N GLN A 93 -13.41 10.38 -10.74
CA GLN A 93 -13.48 8.98 -11.19
C GLN A 93 -14.67 8.22 -10.58
N GLY A 94 -15.56 8.91 -9.86
CA GLY A 94 -16.73 8.30 -9.22
C GLY A 94 -16.33 7.24 -8.18
N LEU A 95 -16.90 6.04 -8.26
CA LEU A 95 -16.63 4.98 -7.29
C LEU A 95 -15.16 4.52 -7.27
N LEU A 96 -14.44 4.64 -8.39
CA LEU A 96 -13.03 4.26 -8.45
C LEU A 96 -12.16 5.09 -7.52
N GLY A 97 -12.45 6.40 -7.39
CA GLY A 97 -11.68 7.28 -6.51
C GLY A 97 -11.88 7.00 -5.02
N VAL A 98 -12.94 6.27 -4.65
CA VAL A 98 -13.23 5.88 -3.26
C VAL A 98 -12.34 4.71 -2.81
N ILE A 99 -11.92 3.85 -3.74
CA ILE A 99 -11.13 2.65 -3.41
C ILE A 99 -9.80 3.03 -2.71
N PRO A 100 -8.94 3.92 -3.25
CA PRO A 100 -7.72 4.32 -2.59
C PRO A 100 -7.95 4.95 -1.20
N ALA A 101 -9.04 5.69 -1.04
CA ALA A 101 -9.40 6.34 0.22
C ALA A 101 -9.83 5.34 1.30
N ALA A 102 -10.65 4.37 0.91
CA ALA A 102 -11.09 3.30 1.80
C ALA A 102 -9.91 2.43 2.25
N VAL A 103 -9.04 2.04 1.31
CA VAL A 103 -7.81 1.30 1.62
C VAL A 103 -6.91 2.12 2.55
N CYS A 104 -6.73 3.41 2.25
CA CYS A 104 -5.92 4.30 3.07
C CYS A 104 -6.46 4.36 4.51
N THR A 105 -7.77 4.57 4.67
CA THR A 105 -8.45 4.67 5.96
C THR A 105 -8.35 3.37 6.77
N ILE A 106 -8.68 2.23 6.18
CA ILE A 106 -8.62 0.92 6.84
C ILE A 106 -7.20 0.63 7.31
N TYR A 107 -6.20 0.91 6.47
CA TYR A 107 -4.81 0.72 6.84
C TYR A 107 -4.43 1.57 8.06
N ILE A 108 -4.80 2.86 8.09
CA ILE A 108 -4.49 3.77 9.21
C ILE A 108 -5.11 3.27 10.52
N LEU A 109 -6.34 2.76 10.47
CA LEU A 109 -7.03 2.23 11.65
C LEU A 109 -6.37 0.96 12.19
N LEU A 110 -5.92 0.08 11.29
CA LEU A 110 -5.41 -1.25 11.64
C LEU A 110 -3.88 -1.34 11.72
N MET A 111 -3.12 -0.30 11.37
CA MET A 111 -1.64 -0.36 11.36
C MET A 111 -0.99 -0.37 12.75
N ASP A 112 -1.78 -0.14 13.81
CA ASP A 112 -1.29 -0.12 15.21
C ASP A 112 -1.02 -1.52 15.79
N VAL A 113 -0.96 -2.52 14.92
CA VAL A 113 -0.71 -3.87 15.36
C VAL A 113 0.79 -4.08 15.57
N GLU A 114 1.15 -4.46 16.79
CA GLU A 114 2.52 -4.81 17.18
C GLU A 114 2.97 -6.13 16.55
N ASP A 115 2.05 -7.10 16.39
CA ASP A 115 2.35 -8.40 15.81
C ASP A 115 2.76 -8.27 14.32
N PRO A 116 4.01 -8.64 13.96
CA PRO A 116 4.51 -8.58 12.59
C PRO A 116 3.68 -9.42 11.61
N ILE A 117 3.09 -10.53 12.06
CA ILE A 117 2.26 -11.39 11.21
C ILE A 117 1.00 -10.63 10.81
N ARG A 118 0.27 -10.09 11.80
CA ARG A 118 -0.96 -9.32 11.55
C ARG A 118 -0.70 -8.06 10.73
N PHE A 119 0.39 -7.34 10.97
CA PHE A 119 0.78 -6.18 10.16
C PHE A 119 1.01 -6.57 8.69
N LYS A 120 1.70 -7.69 8.45
CA LYS A 120 1.94 -8.19 7.10
C LYS A 120 0.67 -8.72 6.44
N THR A 121 -0.23 -9.34 7.19
CA THR A 121 -1.57 -9.69 6.70
C THR A 121 -2.34 -8.45 6.26
N LEU A 122 -2.32 -7.37 7.05
CA LEU A 122 -2.97 -6.12 6.68
C LEU A 122 -2.42 -5.57 5.35
N VAL A 123 -1.10 -5.51 5.20
CA VAL A 123 -0.44 -5.11 3.95
C VAL A 123 -0.92 -5.99 2.78
N THR A 124 -0.96 -7.30 2.98
CA THR A 124 -1.38 -8.26 1.94
C THR A 124 -2.81 -8.03 1.48
N VAL A 125 -3.74 -7.84 2.42
CA VAL A 125 -5.16 -7.61 2.13
C VAL A 125 -5.36 -6.29 1.38
N THR A 126 -4.51 -5.27 1.65
CA THR A 126 -4.64 -3.99 0.96
C THR A 126 -4.33 -4.06 -0.53
N PHE A 127 -3.59 -5.05 -1.00
CA PHE A 127 -3.34 -5.24 -2.43
C PHE A 127 -4.59 -5.72 -3.19
N ILE A 128 -5.55 -6.37 -2.52
CA ILE A 128 -6.75 -6.89 -3.20
C ILE A 128 -7.55 -5.75 -3.87
N PRO A 129 -7.93 -4.66 -3.16
CA PRO A 129 -8.57 -3.52 -3.81
C PRO A 129 -7.68 -2.78 -4.81
N TRP A 130 -6.35 -2.78 -4.61
CA TRP A 130 -5.41 -2.16 -5.56
C TRP A 130 -5.36 -2.90 -6.90
N ILE A 131 -5.46 -4.23 -6.93
CA ILE A 131 -5.57 -5.01 -8.18
C ILE A 131 -6.74 -4.50 -9.01
N PHE A 132 -7.92 -4.34 -8.40
CA PHE A 132 -9.10 -3.82 -9.08
C PHE A 132 -8.90 -2.37 -9.55
N TYR A 133 -8.32 -1.53 -8.70
CA TYR A 133 -8.06 -0.13 -9.04
C TYR A 133 -7.08 -0.01 -10.23
N HIS A 134 -5.94 -0.70 -10.20
CA HIS A 134 -4.96 -0.68 -11.29
C HIS A 134 -5.52 -1.23 -12.59
N PHE A 135 -6.29 -2.33 -12.52
CA PHE A 135 -6.93 -2.90 -13.70
C PHE A 135 -7.90 -1.92 -14.35
N MET A 136 -8.73 -1.25 -13.56
CA MET A 136 -9.70 -0.25 -14.05
C MET A 136 -9.04 1.04 -14.54
N LEU A 137 -7.88 1.41 -13.98
CA LEU A 137 -7.10 2.58 -14.40
C LEU A 137 -6.25 2.32 -15.65
N GLY A 138 -6.21 1.07 -16.16
CA GLY A 138 -5.40 0.68 -17.32
C GLY A 138 -3.92 0.41 -17.00
N SER A 139 -3.54 0.32 -15.72
CA SER A 139 -2.22 -0.16 -15.30
C SER A 139 -2.22 -1.68 -15.14
N TYR A 140 -2.13 -2.39 -16.27
CA TYR A 140 -2.11 -3.85 -16.26
C TYR A 140 -0.84 -4.40 -15.60
N THR A 141 0.29 -3.70 -15.73
CA THR A 141 1.55 -4.08 -15.07
C THR A 141 1.43 -3.99 -13.56
N GLY A 142 0.87 -2.89 -13.03
CA GLY A 142 0.59 -2.74 -11.60
C GLY A 142 -0.32 -3.85 -11.07
N ALA A 143 -1.43 -4.14 -11.77
CA ALA A 143 -2.38 -5.16 -11.36
C ALA A 143 -1.75 -6.58 -11.29
N ILE A 144 -0.93 -6.96 -12.27
CA ILE A 144 -0.23 -8.26 -12.26
C ILE A 144 0.73 -8.36 -11.08
N PHE A 145 1.47 -7.30 -10.81
CA PHE A 145 2.45 -7.31 -9.72
C PHE A 145 1.82 -7.16 -8.34
N ASP A 146 0.63 -6.58 -8.21
CA ASP A 146 -0.15 -6.67 -6.98
C ASP A 146 -0.55 -8.11 -6.70
N VAL A 147 -0.97 -8.88 -7.72
CA VAL A 147 -1.25 -10.33 -7.57
C VAL A 147 0.02 -11.07 -7.11
N LEU A 148 1.17 -10.80 -7.75
CA LEU A 148 2.45 -11.38 -7.33
C LEU A 148 2.83 -10.96 -5.90
N SER A 149 2.53 -9.73 -5.50
CA SER A 149 2.75 -9.23 -4.15
C SER A 149 1.87 -9.96 -3.14
N VAL A 150 0.62 -10.27 -3.48
CA VAL A 150 -0.25 -11.10 -2.63
C VAL A 150 0.35 -12.50 -2.46
N ILE A 151 0.80 -13.13 -3.53
CA ILE A 151 1.40 -14.48 -3.48
C ILE A 151 2.68 -14.49 -2.63
N THR A 152 3.59 -13.56 -2.87
CA THR A 152 4.87 -13.50 -2.14
C THR A 152 4.67 -13.17 -0.66
N ASN A 153 3.75 -12.26 -0.33
CA ASN A 153 3.41 -11.98 1.05
C ASN A 153 2.70 -13.16 1.73
N ALA A 154 1.80 -13.87 1.03
CA ALA A 154 1.15 -15.07 1.56
C ALA A 154 2.16 -16.18 1.87
N TYR A 155 3.12 -16.42 0.97
CA TYR A 155 4.20 -17.38 1.20
C TYR A 155 5.07 -16.99 2.41
N ALA A 156 5.42 -15.71 2.53
CA ALA A 156 6.19 -15.23 3.67
C ALA A 156 5.40 -15.33 4.99
N LEU A 157 4.09 -15.05 4.97
CA LEU A 157 3.19 -15.24 6.12
C LEU A 157 3.11 -16.69 6.54
N TYR A 158 2.95 -17.62 5.59
CA TYR A 158 2.94 -19.06 5.88
C TYR A 158 4.22 -19.50 6.59
N ASN A 159 5.39 -19.07 6.11
CA ASN A 159 6.66 -19.38 6.76
C ASN A 159 6.78 -18.76 8.16
N MET A 160 6.33 -17.52 8.34
CA MET A 160 6.34 -16.86 9.66
C MET A 160 5.43 -17.55 10.67
N ILE A 161 4.23 -18.00 10.25
CA ILE A 161 3.30 -18.74 11.10
C ILE A 161 3.86 -20.11 11.47
N LYS A 162 4.44 -20.82 10.48
CA LYS A 162 5.09 -22.11 10.70
C LYS A 162 6.25 -22.00 11.70
N GLU A 163 7.11 -20.99 11.56
CA GLU A 163 8.21 -20.72 12.50
C GLU A 163 7.69 -20.38 13.90
N LYS A 164 6.64 -19.55 14.02
CA LYS A 164 6.02 -19.21 15.31
C LYS A 164 5.44 -20.45 16.03
N ASN A 165 4.84 -21.38 15.28
CA ASN A 165 4.28 -22.61 15.83
C ASN A 165 5.35 -23.68 16.12
N ALA A 166 6.55 -23.58 15.54
CA ALA A 166 7.66 -24.49 15.76
C ALA A 166 8.52 -24.12 16.99
N VAL A 167 8.38 -22.90 17.52
CA VAL A 167 9.00 -22.50 18.80
C VAL A 167 8.02 -22.88 19.92
N PRO A 168 8.32 -23.88 20.76
CA PRO A 168 7.48 -24.18 21.91
C PRO A 168 7.44 -22.97 22.84
N ALA A 169 6.24 -22.62 23.32
CA ALA A 169 6.06 -21.58 24.30
C ALA A 169 6.89 -21.91 25.54
N THR A 170 7.98 -21.18 25.75
CA THR A 170 8.77 -21.17 26.99
C THR A 170 8.09 -20.31 28.03
#